data_AF-A0A660KXM4-F1
#
_entry.id   AF-A0A660KXM4-F1
#
_cell.length_a   1.000
_cell.length_b   1.000
_cell.length_c   1.000
_cell.angle_alpha   90.00
_cell.angle_beta   90.00
_cell.angle_gamma   90.00
#
_symmetry.space_group_name_H-M   'P 1'
#
loop_
_entity.id
_entity.type
_entity.pdbx_description
1 polymer ?
#
loop_
_entity_poly.entity_id
_entity_poly.type
_entity_poly.pdbx_seq_one_letter_code
_entity_poly.pdbx_strand_id
1 'polypeptide(L)'
;MVRPYRSADPRREKGGALLVALLFFLLFVSVGLVLLAAVGQAGILGAKSEEFSRAESAAEDGLTWFDRALHDELSGLGNVYPDTAEPRIREVLARISPPPEMGTRYETDLQPVPGESGSRSYLLTVTSTGSVRGSEVALTRTYLLTTVAEQFLYALVTDGDLTLNGAPYVVGDVLVGGKLTTSPYAQYIWGRQRDHLVGYGVVRGSLSTPRTDFVLVDERKSQTVLPLTSDNLARGFVQPPTLAPSRAKAVPLDVQGEVSRARANVPPTADMQVLPCPWWSSTCELSKDATYGKGLWVKGNLRVKGSGTKVVVGGNLLVDGSLTVDGGATLEVRGNVAYVKQDAAVKGKVELSPGGEAYVGGKLDATDAYLRGTFYVAGNATLLEHLYGRSTIYTGGAGEVHEFEMQKDSFLVLLAEGPVRVYNNNLFQDTPLVVYAYLYSNADLTLYGVGSHLELHGGIAGKNVTLNVAKGKTRDGGKDVSFEEPQTEISPERSRLKVLYDESMILHPPEGIDRPGPIRAKVLSTRYGR
;
A
#
# COMPACT_ATOMS: atom_id res chain seq x y z
N MET A 1 -69.92 72.27 -77.62
CA MET A 1 -68.67 71.99 -76.86
C MET A 1 -68.60 70.49 -76.58
N VAL A 2 -67.76 69.75 -77.30
CA VAL A 2 -67.64 68.28 -77.21
C VAL A 2 -66.17 67.85 -77.36
N ARG A 3 -65.69 67.09 -76.35
CA ARG A 3 -64.53 66.13 -76.32
C ARG A 3 -63.07 66.65 -76.46
N PRO A 4 -62.04 65.85 -76.06
CA PRO A 4 -61.93 64.99 -74.88
C PRO A 4 -60.53 65.04 -74.18
N TYR A 5 -60.47 64.56 -72.93
CA TYR A 5 -59.25 64.33 -72.15
C TYR A 5 -58.59 63.00 -72.55
N ARG A 6 -57.25 63.01 -72.70
CA ARG A 6 -56.42 61.89 -73.18
C ARG A 6 -55.89 61.06 -72.00
N SER A 7 -55.83 59.76 -72.23
CA SER A 7 -55.48 58.64 -71.37
C SER A 7 -54.07 58.64 -70.76
N ALA A 8 -53.95 58.10 -69.55
CA ALA A 8 -52.77 57.37 -69.09
C ALA A 8 -53.21 56.00 -68.52
N ASP A 9 -52.56 54.95 -69.02
CA ASP A 9 -52.79 53.52 -68.78
C ASP A 9 -51.99 53.02 -67.56
N PRO A 10 -52.57 52.27 -66.60
CA PRO A 10 -51.82 51.42 -65.70
C PRO A 10 -51.73 50.00 -66.27
N ARG A 11 -50.48 49.64 -66.57
CA ARG A 11 -50.01 48.35 -67.07
C ARG A 11 -50.49 47.16 -66.24
N ARG A 12 -50.69 46.05 -66.96
CA ARG A 12 -50.86 44.67 -66.51
C ARG A 12 -49.93 44.27 -65.35
N GLU A 13 -50.50 43.96 -64.19
CA GLU A 13 -49.93 43.04 -63.20
C GLU A 13 -50.99 42.03 -62.77
N LYS A 14 -51.10 40.89 -63.46
CA LYS A 14 -52.00 39.78 -63.07
C LYS A 14 -51.33 38.39 -63.07
N GLY A 15 -49.99 38.33 -62.97
CA GLY A 15 -49.24 37.06 -62.96
C GLY A 15 -48.31 36.83 -61.75
N GLY A 16 -47.89 37.88 -61.05
CA GLY A 16 -46.90 37.77 -59.97
C GLY A 16 -47.44 37.19 -58.66
N ALA A 17 -48.71 37.47 -58.32
CA ALA A 17 -49.30 37.06 -57.04
C ALA A 17 -49.39 35.53 -56.89
N LEU A 18 -49.74 34.79 -57.96
CA LEU A 18 -49.79 33.34 -57.94
C LEU A 18 -48.39 32.73 -57.77
N LEU A 19 -47.40 33.28 -58.47
CA LEU A 19 -46.01 32.83 -58.44
C LEU A 19 -45.38 33.05 -57.06
N VAL A 20 -45.67 34.19 -56.43
CA VAL A 20 -45.25 34.50 -55.06
C VAL A 20 -45.93 33.57 -54.05
N ALA A 21 -47.24 33.31 -54.18
CA ALA A 21 -47.94 32.37 -53.30
C ALA A 21 -47.41 30.94 -53.42
N LEU A 22 -47.11 30.48 -54.64
CA LEU A 22 -46.53 29.16 -54.89
C LEU A 22 -45.09 29.05 -54.38
N LEU A 23 -44.31 30.13 -54.51
CA LEU A 23 -42.96 30.21 -53.94
C LEU A 23 -43.01 30.14 -52.41
N PHE A 24 -43.89 30.91 -51.76
CA PHE A 24 -44.07 30.84 -50.31
C PHE A 24 -44.55 29.47 -49.86
N PHE A 25 -45.50 28.86 -50.57
CA PHE A 25 -45.98 27.52 -50.25
C PHE A 25 -44.86 26.48 -50.36
N LEU A 26 -44.05 26.54 -51.41
CA LEU A 26 -42.92 25.64 -51.62
C LEU A 26 -41.82 25.85 -50.56
N LEU A 27 -41.63 27.10 -50.13
CA LEU A 27 -40.71 27.46 -49.04
C LEU A 27 -41.22 26.96 -47.68
N PHE A 28 -42.52 27.04 -47.40
CA PHE A 28 -43.12 26.48 -46.19
C PHE A 28 -43.08 24.94 -46.17
N VAL A 29 -43.31 24.29 -47.31
CA VAL A 29 -43.21 22.83 -47.43
C VAL A 29 -41.77 22.36 -47.27
N SER A 30 -40.79 23.05 -47.87
CA SER A 30 -39.37 22.69 -47.73
C SER A 30 -38.88 22.90 -46.30
N VAL A 31 -39.23 24.02 -45.66
CA VAL A 31 -38.92 24.27 -44.25
C VAL A 31 -39.61 23.24 -43.34
N GLY A 32 -40.87 22.89 -43.60
CA GLY A 32 -41.60 21.86 -42.86
C GLY A 32 -40.95 20.47 -42.95
N LEU A 33 -40.51 20.07 -44.15
CA LEU A 33 -39.80 18.81 -44.36
C LEU A 33 -38.42 18.78 -43.68
N VAL A 34 -37.68 19.89 -43.73
CA VAL A 34 -36.37 20.01 -43.06
C VAL A 34 -36.53 19.92 -41.54
N LEU A 35 -37.55 20.58 -40.97
CA LEU A 35 -37.84 20.51 -39.53
C LEU A 35 -38.25 19.10 -39.09
N LEU A 36 -39.09 18.41 -39.87
CA LEU A 36 -39.47 17.01 -39.60
C LEU A 36 -38.26 16.06 -39.64
N ALA A 37 -37.37 16.24 -40.62
CA ALA A 37 -36.13 15.47 -40.72
C ALA A 37 -35.19 15.75 -39.53
N ALA A 38 -35.06 17.01 -39.11
CA ALA A 38 -34.23 17.39 -37.97
C ALA A 38 -34.76 16.82 -36.65
N VAL A 39 -36.08 16.88 -36.41
CA VAL A 39 -36.71 16.30 -35.21
C VAL A 39 -36.60 14.77 -35.21
N GLY A 40 -36.77 14.13 -36.37
CA GLY A 40 -36.57 12.68 -36.52
C GLY A 40 -35.13 12.25 -36.21
N GLN A 41 -34.13 12.97 -36.72
CA GLN A 41 -32.72 12.68 -36.43
C GLN A 41 -32.35 12.96 -34.97
N ALA A 42 -32.85 14.05 -34.37
CA ALA A 42 -32.64 14.34 -32.96
C ALA A 42 -33.24 13.25 -32.06
N GLY A 43 -34.43 12.72 -32.40
CA GLY A 43 -35.06 11.62 -31.68
C GLY A 43 -34.26 10.30 -31.76
N ILE A 44 -33.74 9.96 -32.95
CA ILE A 44 -32.90 8.76 -33.14
C ILE A 44 -31.56 8.89 -32.41
N LEU A 45 -30.92 10.06 -32.46
CA LEU A 45 -29.68 10.32 -31.73
C LEU A 45 -29.90 10.29 -30.21
N GLY A 46 -31.02 10.84 -29.73
CA GLY A 46 -31.42 10.77 -28.33
C GLY A 46 -31.64 9.33 -27.87
N ALA A 47 -32.38 8.53 -28.63
CA ALA A 47 -32.63 7.12 -28.32
C ALA A 47 -31.32 6.29 -28.30
N LYS A 48 -30.43 6.49 -29.28
CA LYS A 48 -29.11 5.84 -29.27
C LYS A 48 -28.23 6.27 -28.11
N SER A 49 -28.26 7.56 -27.75
CA SER A 49 -27.52 8.07 -26.59
C SER A 49 -28.05 7.47 -25.29
N GLU A 50 -29.37 7.32 -25.16
CA GLU A 50 -30.00 6.72 -23.99
C GLU A 50 -29.70 5.21 -23.90
N GLU A 51 -29.78 4.48 -25.01
CA GLU A 51 -29.44 3.06 -25.07
C GLU A 51 -27.96 2.83 -24.73
N PHE A 52 -27.06 3.68 -25.20
CA PHE A 52 -25.64 3.65 -24.83
C PHE A 52 -25.44 3.89 -23.32
N SER A 53 -26.04 4.94 -22.75
CA SER A 53 -25.94 5.20 -21.30
C SER A 53 -26.55 4.08 -20.45
N ARG A 54 -27.60 3.41 -20.92
CA ARG A 54 -28.16 2.24 -20.24
C ARG A 54 -27.24 1.01 -20.34
N ALA A 55 -26.61 0.77 -21.49
CA ALA A 55 -25.62 -0.29 -21.64
C ALA A 55 -24.38 -0.04 -20.76
N GLU A 56 -23.94 1.22 -20.63
CA GLU A 56 -22.87 1.64 -19.72
C GLU A 56 -23.26 1.39 -18.25
N SER A 57 -24.44 1.86 -17.83
CA SER A 57 -24.97 1.59 -16.48
C SER A 57 -25.06 0.09 -16.19
N ALA A 58 -25.52 -0.72 -17.15
CA ALA A 58 -25.58 -2.17 -17.00
C ALA A 58 -24.18 -2.77 -16.83
N ALA A 59 -23.17 -2.31 -17.59
CA ALA A 59 -21.79 -2.75 -17.44
C ALA A 59 -21.21 -2.39 -16.06
N GLU A 60 -21.50 -1.20 -15.54
CA GLU A 60 -21.08 -0.72 -14.20
C GLU A 60 -21.75 -1.52 -13.07
N ASP A 61 -23.06 -1.73 -13.16
CA ASP A 61 -23.82 -2.57 -12.24
C ASP A 61 -23.32 -4.02 -12.28
N GLY A 62 -22.99 -4.51 -13.48
CA GLY A 62 -22.35 -5.81 -13.68
C GLY A 62 -21.01 -5.93 -12.96
N LEU A 63 -20.14 -4.93 -13.02
CA LEU A 63 -18.88 -4.96 -12.25
C LEU A 63 -19.12 -4.89 -10.75
N THR A 64 -20.09 -4.09 -10.30
CA THR A 64 -20.44 -3.96 -8.88
C THR A 64 -21.03 -5.26 -8.33
N TRP A 65 -21.83 -5.97 -9.12
CA TRP A 65 -22.32 -7.31 -8.77
C TRP A 65 -21.16 -8.30 -8.72
N PHE A 66 -20.26 -8.26 -9.71
CA PHE A 66 -19.08 -9.12 -9.74
C PHE A 66 -18.19 -8.92 -8.52
N ASP A 67 -17.93 -7.66 -8.10
CA ASP A 67 -17.15 -7.35 -6.89
C ASP A 67 -17.73 -8.06 -5.66
N ARG A 68 -19.06 -8.00 -5.50
CA ARG A 68 -19.77 -8.63 -4.38
C ARG A 68 -19.69 -10.16 -4.46
N ALA A 69 -20.01 -10.73 -5.62
CA ALA A 69 -19.99 -12.18 -5.84
C ALA A 69 -18.57 -12.75 -5.65
N LEU A 70 -17.55 -12.06 -6.16
CA LEU A 70 -16.15 -12.43 -5.97
C LEU A 70 -15.77 -12.39 -4.49
N HIS A 71 -16.14 -11.33 -3.77
CA HIS A 71 -15.87 -11.23 -2.35
C HIS A 71 -16.52 -12.38 -1.55
N ASP A 72 -17.81 -12.64 -1.79
CA ASP A 72 -18.56 -13.67 -1.09
C ASP A 72 -17.97 -15.06 -1.34
N GLU A 73 -17.68 -15.40 -2.60
CA GLU A 73 -17.10 -16.70 -2.97
C GLU A 73 -15.68 -16.89 -2.43
N LEU A 74 -14.81 -15.87 -2.52
CA LEU A 74 -13.45 -15.95 -1.99
C LEU A 74 -13.45 -16.08 -0.46
N SER A 75 -14.37 -15.39 0.22
CA SER A 75 -14.51 -15.49 1.68
C SER A 75 -14.87 -16.91 2.14
N GLY A 76 -15.59 -17.66 1.31
CA GLY A 76 -15.99 -19.05 1.57
C GLY A 76 -14.83 -20.07 1.49
N LEU A 77 -13.70 -19.73 0.88
CA LEU A 77 -12.56 -20.64 0.72
C LEU A 77 -11.76 -20.86 2.01
N GLY A 78 -11.90 -19.99 3.01
CA GLY A 78 -11.08 -20.00 4.22
C GLY A 78 -9.58 -19.81 3.92
N ASN A 79 -8.72 -20.44 4.72
CA ASN A 79 -7.28 -20.32 4.56
C ASN A 79 -6.77 -21.18 3.39
N VAL A 80 -6.08 -20.55 2.45
CA VAL A 80 -5.51 -21.18 1.26
C VAL A 80 -4.00 -20.97 1.27
N TYR A 81 -3.24 -22.01 0.96
CA TYR A 81 -1.79 -21.91 0.78
C TYR A 81 -1.47 -21.25 -0.57
N PRO A 82 -0.48 -20.35 -0.66
CA PRO A 82 -0.16 -19.62 -1.90
C PRO A 82 0.07 -20.52 -3.12
N ASP A 83 0.74 -21.66 -2.95
CA ASP A 83 1.05 -22.65 -3.99
C ASP A 83 -0.17 -23.44 -4.49
N THR A 84 -1.25 -23.46 -3.72
CA THR A 84 -2.52 -24.14 -4.06
C THR A 84 -3.65 -23.17 -4.41
N ALA A 85 -3.36 -21.86 -4.48
CA ALA A 85 -4.37 -20.83 -4.65
C ALA A 85 -5.00 -20.82 -6.05
N GLU A 86 -4.20 -20.98 -7.11
CA GLU A 86 -4.71 -20.91 -8.49
C GLU A 86 -5.90 -21.83 -8.80
N PRO A 87 -5.84 -23.15 -8.56
CA PRO A 87 -6.96 -24.03 -8.90
C PRO A 87 -8.24 -23.65 -8.12
N ARG A 88 -8.11 -23.21 -6.87
CA ARG A 88 -9.24 -22.76 -6.06
C ARG A 88 -9.86 -21.46 -6.58
N ILE A 89 -9.03 -20.52 -7.00
CA ILE A 89 -9.49 -19.27 -7.63
C ILE A 89 -10.26 -19.59 -8.91
N ARG A 90 -9.73 -20.48 -9.78
CA ARG A 90 -10.39 -20.86 -11.02
C ARG A 90 -11.75 -21.51 -10.77
N GLU A 91 -11.86 -22.32 -9.72
CA GLU A 91 -13.13 -22.93 -9.30
C GLU A 91 -14.17 -21.88 -8.85
N VAL A 92 -13.74 -20.88 -8.06
CA VAL A 92 -14.59 -19.73 -7.67
C VAL A 92 -15.07 -18.96 -8.90
N LEU A 93 -14.15 -18.60 -9.80
CA LEU A 93 -14.50 -17.81 -10.99
C LEU A 93 -15.51 -18.52 -11.90
N ALA A 94 -15.44 -19.85 -11.98
CA ALA A 94 -16.40 -20.65 -12.75
C ALA A 94 -17.84 -20.60 -12.19
N ARG A 95 -18.03 -20.22 -10.92
CA ARG A 95 -19.35 -20.09 -10.28
C ARG A 95 -19.96 -18.70 -10.42
N ILE A 96 -19.14 -17.69 -10.73
CA ILE A 96 -19.59 -16.30 -10.85
C ILE A 96 -20.17 -16.08 -12.24
N SER A 97 -21.50 -15.98 -12.34
CA SER A 97 -22.22 -15.66 -13.57
C SER A 97 -23.20 -14.53 -13.33
N PRO A 98 -23.34 -13.57 -14.27
CA PRO A 98 -24.23 -12.43 -14.06
C PRO A 98 -25.68 -12.90 -13.99
N PRO A 99 -26.53 -12.28 -13.14
CA PRO A 99 -27.96 -12.52 -13.16
C PRO A 99 -28.53 -12.25 -14.57
N PRO A 100 -29.39 -13.13 -15.13
CA PRO A 100 -29.92 -12.97 -16.49
C PRO A 100 -30.61 -11.62 -16.73
N GLU A 101 -31.16 -11.02 -15.67
CA GLU A 101 -31.92 -9.78 -15.67
C GLU A 101 -31.06 -8.52 -15.88
N MET A 102 -29.74 -8.59 -15.66
CA MET A 102 -28.84 -7.44 -15.81
C MET A 102 -28.46 -7.14 -17.26
N GLY A 103 -28.67 -8.07 -18.19
CA GLY A 103 -28.24 -7.89 -19.59
C GLY A 103 -26.72 -7.76 -19.74
N THR A 104 -25.96 -8.37 -18.83
CA THR A 104 -24.50 -8.31 -18.78
C THR A 104 -23.86 -9.66 -19.13
N ARG A 105 -22.65 -9.61 -19.69
CA ARG A 105 -21.80 -10.77 -19.94
C ARG A 105 -20.42 -10.51 -19.34
N TYR A 106 -19.82 -11.55 -18.75
CA TYR A 106 -18.44 -11.49 -18.25
C TYR A 106 -17.48 -12.26 -19.16
N GLU A 107 -16.29 -11.71 -19.33
CA GLU A 107 -15.10 -12.40 -19.81
C GLU A 107 -14.01 -12.24 -18.75
N THR A 108 -13.40 -13.35 -18.33
CA THR A 108 -12.38 -13.36 -17.27
C THR A 108 -11.08 -13.96 -17.77
N ASP A 109 -9.97 -13.29 -17.46
CA ASP A 109 -8.61 -13.81 -17.69
C ASP A 109 -7.84 -13.81 -16.37
N LEU A 110 -7.30 -14.96 -15.97
CA LEU A 110 -6.53 -15.13 -14.74
C LEU A 110 -5.09 -15.50 -15.09
N GLN A 111 -4.18 -14.60 -14.79
CA GLN A 111 -2.76 -14.76 -15.03
C GLN A 111 -1.98 -14.80 -13.71
N PRO A 112 -1.09 -15.79 -13.52
CA PRO A 112 -0.19 -15.81 -12.37
C PRO A 112 0.86 -14.69 -12.51
N VAL A 113 1.19 -14.02 -11.41
CA VAL A 113 2.30 -13.06 -11.37
C VAL A 113 3.60 -13.84 -11.15
N PRO A 114 4.59 -13.77 -12.07
CA PRO A 114 5.85 -14.49 -11.91
C PRO A 114 6.61 -14.04 -10.65
N GLY A 115 7.13 -15.00 -9.88
CA GLY A 115 7.95 -14.73 -8.70
C GLY A 115 9.17 -15.67 -8.61
N GLU A 116 10.22 -15.26 -7.88
CA GLU A 116 11.48 -16.03 -7.77
C GLU A 116 11.31 -17.44 -7.20
N SER A 117 10.24 -17.69 -6.43
CA SER A 117 9.91 -18.99 -5.81
C SER A 117 8.52 -19.51 -6.22
N GLY A 118 8.04 -19.13 -7.41
CA GLY A 118 6.69 -19.43 -7.90
C GLY A 118 5.72 -18.27 -7.72
N SER A 119 4.55 -18.39 -8.36
CA SER A 119 3.53 -17.33 -8.37
C SER A 119 2.70 -17.34 -7.09
N ARG A 120 2.77 -16.24 -6.34
CA ARG A 120 2.11 -16.05 -5.03
C ARG A 120 0.96 -15.03 -5.07
N SER A 121 0.76 -14.42 -6.23
CA SER A 121 -0.24 -13.41 -6.52
C SER A 121 -0.75 -13.64 -7.95
N TYR A 122 -2.00 -13.26 -8.21
CA TYR A 122 -2.65 -13.45 -9.52
C TYR A 122 -3.33 -12.16 -9.97
N LEU A 123 -3.25 -11.87 -11.26
CA LEU A 123 -3.99 -10.80 -11.91
C LEU A 123 -5.24 -11.40 -12.55
N LEU A 124 -6.40 -10.96 -12.09
CA LEU A 124 -7.69 -11.27 -12.69
C LEU A 124 -8.14 -10.05 -13.49
N THR A 125 -8.31 -10.19 -14.79
CA THR A 125 -8.97 -9.18 -15.63
C THR A 125 -10.39 -9.62 -15.91
N VAL A 126 -11.35 -8.74 -15.64
CA VAL A 126 -12.78 -8.98 -15.86
C VAL A 126 -13.31 -7.90 -16.79
N THR A 127 -13.85 -8.32 -17.93
CA THR A 127 -14.60 -7.44 -18.83
C THR A 127 -16.08 -7.70 -18.64
N SER A 128 -16.80 -6.67 -18.18
CA SER A 128 -18.26 -6.65 -18.07
C SER A 128 -18.82 -5.92 -19.29
N THR A 129 -19.56 -6.63 -20.13
CA THR A 129 -20.22 -6.05 -21.31
C THR A 129 -21.71 -5.95 -21.05
N GLY A 130 -22.22 -4.74 -20.94
CA GLY A 130 -23.66 -4.46 -20.89
C GLY A 130 -24.23 -4.32 -22.30
N SER A 131 -25.37 -4.97 -22.58
CA SER A 131 -26.01 -4.95 -23.90
C SER A 131 -27.48 -4.54 -23.79
N VAL A 132 -27.84 -3.42 -24.42
CA VAL A 132 -29.22 -2.89 -24.44
C VAL A 132 -29.61 -2.58 -25.88
N ARG A 133 -30.55 -3.36 -26.43
CA ARG A 133 -31.16 -3.15 -27.77
C ARG A 133 -30.15 -2.94 -28.92
N GLY A 134 -28.99 -3.60 -28.85
CA GLY A 134 -27.93 -3.54 -29.88
C GLY A 134 -26.86 -2.48 -29.63
N SER A 135 -26.97 -1.68 -28.56
CA SER A 135 -25.85 -0.91 -28.01
C SER A 135 -25.10 -1.74 -26.98
N GLU A 136 -23.78 -1.84 -27.11
CA GLU A 136 -22.92 -2.58 -26.18
C GLU A 136 -21.84 -1.66 -25.64
N VAL A 137 -21.60 -1.74 -24.33
CA VAL A 137 -20.52 -1.04 -23.64
C VAL A 137 -19.76 -2.05 -22.79
N ALA A 138 -18.44 -2.06 -22.92
CA ALA A 138 -17.56 -2.94 -22.17
C ALA A 138 -16.74 -2.16 -21.15
N LEU A 139 -16.69 -2.64 -19.91
CA LEU A 139 -15.83 -2.12 -18.86
C LEU A 139 -14.87 -3.20 -18.40
N THR A 140 -13.58 -2.90 -18.42
CA THR A 140 -12.55 -3.83 -18.00
C THR A 140 -12.00 -3.41 -16.64
N ARG A 141 -12.01 -4.34 -15.68
CA ARG A 141 -11.42 -4.16 -14.35
C ARG A 141 -10.34 -5.20 -14.09
N THR A 142 -9.21 -4.75 -13.57
CA THR A 142 -8.11 -5.63 -13.15
C THR A 142 -8.06 -5.70 -11.64
N TYR A 143 -8.02 -6.92 -11.12
CA TYR A 143 -7.89 -7.24 -9.70
C TYR A 143 -6.55 -7.93 -9.44
N LEU A 144 -5.94 -7.62 -8.31
CA LEU A 144 -4.95 -8.45 -7.66
C LEU A 144 -5.66 -9.43 -6.73
N LEU A 145 -5.38 -10.72 -6.89
CA LEU A 145 -5.77 -11.78 -5.96
C LEU A 145 -4.52 -12.28 -5.23
N THR A 146 -4.54 -12.24 -3.89
CA THR A 146 -3.37 -12.60 -3.08
C THR A 146 -3.79 -13.15 -1.71
N THR A 147 -2.96 -14.00 -1.10
CA THR A 147 -3.12 -14.42 0.31
C THR A 147 -2.39 -13.50 1.29
N VAL A 148 -1.66 -12.51 0.77
CA VAL A 148 -1.02 -11.47 1.59
C VAL A 148 -2.08 -10.75 2.42
N ALA A 149 -1.75 -10.46 3.67
CA ALA A 149 -2.70 -9.86 4.59
C ALA A 149 -3.15 -8.45 4.18
N GLU A 150 -4.31 -8.02 4.68
CA GLU A 150 -4.94 -6.75 4.28
C GLU A 150 -4.06 -5.54 4.52
N GLN A 151 -3.28 -5.58 5.59
CA GLN A 151 -2.42 -4.50 6.04
C GLN A 151 -1.44 -4.04 4.96
N PHE A 152 -1.02 -4.98 4.11
CA PHE A 152 -0.09 -4.72 3.02
C PHE A 152 -0.79 -4.18 1.77
N LEU A 153 -2.12 -4.07 1.76
CA LEU A 153 -2.90 -3.58 0.62
C LEU A 153 -3.15 -2.07 0.66
N TYR A 154 -2.65 -1.36 1.66
CA TYR A 154 -2.90 0.06 1.90
C TYR A 154 -1.60 0.80 2.18
N ALA A 155 -1.59 2.11 1.95
CA ALA A 155 -0.49 2.97 2.40
C ALA A 155 -0.46 3.04 3.94
N LEU A 156 -1.64 3.12 4.54
CA LEU A 156 -1.82 3.26 5.98
C LEU A 156 -3.03 2.47 6.45
N VAL A 157 -2.83 1.61 7.46
CA VAL A 157 -3.90 0.90 8.16
C VAL A 157 -3.82 1.15 9.66
N THR A 158 -4.97 1.36 10.29
CA THR A 158 -5.06 1.25 11.74
C THR A 158 -6.39 0.67 12.19
N ASP A 159 -6.35 -0.23 13.18
CA ASP A 159 -7.56 -0.79 13.80
C ASP A 159 -8.16 0.15 14.85
N GLY A 160 -7.33 1.06 15.37
CA GLY A 160 -7.66 2.11 16.33
C GLY A 160 -7.44 3.49 15.72
N ASP A 161 -6.76 4.37 16.44
CA ASP A 161 -6.73 5.79 16.13
C ASP A 161 -5.61 6.14 15.13
N LEU A 162 -5.96 6.98 14.15
CA LEU A 162 -5.02 7.62 13.24
C LEU A 162 -4.82 9.07 13.64
N THR A 163 -3.61 9.45 14.03
CA THR A 163 -3.23 10.83 14.34
C THR A 163 -2.21 11.35 13.33
N LEU A 164 -2.61 12.38 12.59
CA LEU A 164 -1.78 13.09 11.62
C LEU A 164 -1.39 14.46 12.19
N ASN A 165 -0.18 14.55 12.75
CA ASN A 165 0.38 15.76 13.32
C ASN A 165 1.29 16.45 12.29
N GLY A 166 0.87 17.64 11.87
CA GLY A 166 1.58 18.45 10.89
C GLY A 166 1.28 18.01 9.47
N ALA A 167 2.33 17.86 8.66
CA ALA A 167 2.20 17.78 7.20
C ALA A 167 2.72 16.45 6.60
N PRO A 168 2.24 15.26 7.03
CA PRO A 168 2.58 14.01 6.35
C PRO A 168 2.06 14.03 4.91
N TYR A 169 2.77 13.35 4.01
CA TYR A 169 2.37 13.19 2.61
C TYR A 169 2.15 11.72 2.30
N VAL A 170 0.90 11.33 2.10
CA VAL A 170 0.51 9.93 1.87
C VAL A 170 -0.03 9.80 0.46
N VAL A 171 0.45 8.80 -0.28
CA VAL A 171 -0.08 8.38 -1.59
C VAL A 171 -0.48 6.92 -1.50
N GLY A 172 -1.75 6.65 -1.72
CA GLY A 172 -2.37 5.34 -1.56
C GLY A 172 -3.55 5.36 -0.59
N ASP A 173 -4.26 4.24 -0.53
CA ASP A 173 -5.47 4.11 0.27
C ASP A 173 -5.17 4.04 1.77
N VAL A 174 -6.12 4.55 2.56
CA VAL A 174 -6.04 4.63 4.02
C VAL A 174 -7.26 3.96 4.64
N LEU A 175 -7.02 3.05 5.58
CA LEU A 175 -8.04 2.37 6.38
C LEU A 175 -7.91 2.79 7.85
N VAL A 176 -8.97 3.35 8.42
CA VAL A 176 -9.02 3.80 9.83
C VAL A 176 -10.19 3.16 10.55
N GLY A 177 -9.92 2.25 11.49
CA GLY A 177 -10.92 1.57 12.30
C GLY A 177 -11.44 2.39 13.49
N GLY A 178 -10.65 3.33 14.00
CA GLY A 178 -10.97 4.20 15.12
C GLY A 178 -11.08 5.67 14.74
N LYS A 179 -10.58 6.56 15.58
CA LYS A 179 -10.68 8.02 15.40
C LYS A 179 -9.60 8.53 14.46
N LEU A 180 -10.01 9.27 13.42
CA LEU A 180 -9.11 10.11 12.63
C LEU A 180 -8.95 11.47 13.31
N THR A 181 -7.72 11.87 13.58
CA THR A 181 -7.35 13.20 14.10
C THR A 181 -6.35 13.86 13.16
N THR A 182 -6.62 15.10 12.74
CA THR A 182 -5.68 15.92 11.99
C THR A 182 -5.32 17.18 12.76
N SER A 183 -4.05 17.56 12.73
CA SER A 183 -3.54 18.76 13.38
C SER A 183 -2.50 19.44 12.49
N PRO A 184 -2.46 20.78 12.42
CA PRO A 184 -1.44 21.49 11.66
C PRO A 184 -0.13 21.60 12.44
N TYR A 185 -0.05 21.02 13.65
CA TYR A 185 1.13 21.05 14.50
C TYR A 185 1.94 19.77 14.38
N ALA A 186 3.20 19.87 13.98
CA ALA A 186 4.15 18.77 14.08
C ALA A 186 4.59 18.61 15.53
N GLN A 187 4.56 17.38 16.06
CA GLN A 187 5.11 17.08 17.39
C GLN A 187 6.49 16.43 17.27
N TYR A 188 7.41 16.74 18.18
CA TYR A 188 8.73 16.13 18.13
C TYR A 188 9.31 15.91 19.52
N ILE A 189 10.25 14.97 19.56
CA ILE A 189 10.86 14.45 20.79
C ILE A 189 12.20 15.12 21.13
N TRP A 190 12.66 16.06 20.30
CA TRP A 190 13.93 16.77 20.44
C TRP A 190 13.73 18.19 20.99
N GLY A 191 14.58 18.67 21.90
CA GLY A 191 14.55 20.06 22.35
C GLY A 191 13.45 20.42 23.37
N ARG A 192 13.27 21.73 23.60
CA ARG A 192 12.34 22.26 24.63
C ARG A 192 10.94 22.50 24.07
N GLN A 193 10.86 23.05 22.86
CA GLN A 193 9.59 23.16 22.16
C GLN A 193 9.19 21.78 21.63
N ARG A 194 7.93 21.37 21.84
CA ARG A 194 7.43 20.03 21.47
C ARG A 194 6.42 20.05 20.34
N ASP A 195 5.97 21.23 19.93
CA ASP A 195 5.03 21.42 18.83
C ASP A 195 5.37 22.65 17.99
N HIS A 196 5.17 22.55 16.67
CA HIS A 196 5.43 23.66 15.75
C HIS A 196 4.36 23.69 14.64
N LEU A 197 3.86 24.88 14.29
CA LEU A 197 2.83 25.03 13.28
C LEU A 197 3.44 24.82 11.90
N VAL A 198 3.02 23.76 11.21
CA VAL A 198 3.56 23.39 9.89
C VAL A 198 2.49 23.28 8.80
N GLY A 199 1.21 23.38 9.18
CA GLY A 199 0.07 23.14 8.30
C GLY A 199 -0.32 21.66 8.24
N TYR A 200 -1.43 21.37 7.55
CA TYR A 200 -2.00 20.03 7.48
C TYR A 200 -1.31 19.13 6.44
N GLY A 201 -1.54 17.82 6.57
CA GLY A 201 -1.05 16.81 5.65
C GLY A 201 -1.84 16.69 4.34
N VAL A 202 -1.35 15.79 3.51
CA VAL A 202 -1.94 15.38 2.23
C VAL A 202 -2.17 13.88 2.24
N VAL A 203 -3.34 13.46 1.77
CA VAL A 203 -3.63 12.05 1.48
C VAL A 203 -4.20 11.96 0.07
N ARG A 204 -3.41 11.43 -0.86
CA ARG A 204 -3.79 11.13 -2.25
C ARG A 204 -4.20 9.68 -2.35
N GLY A 205 -5.48 9.41 -2.08
CA GLY A 205 -6.05 8.07 -2.12
C GLY A 205 -7.44 8.07 -1.49
N SER A 206 -8.00 6.89 -1.29
CA SER A 206 -9.28 6.75 -0.61
C SER A 206 -9.13 6.62 0.91
N LEU A 207 -10.13 7.11 1.65
CA LEU A 207 -10.28 6.92 3.08
C LEU A 207 -11.48 6.01 3.35
N SER A 208 -11.22 4.86 3.96
CA SER A 208 -12.24 3.92 4.44
C SER A 208 -12.28 3.94 5.97
N THR A 209 -13.46 4.13 6.56
CA THR A 209 -13.63 4.10 8.02
C THR A 209 -15.07 3.73 8.41
N PRO A 210 -15.31 3.05 9.55
CA PRO A 210 -16.64 2.85 10.11
C PRO A 210 -17.21 4.09 10.79
N ARG A 211 -16.41 5.15 10.95
CA ARG A 211 -16.84 6.36 11.66
C ARG A 211 -17.50 7.35 10.72
N THR A 212 -18.37 8.18 11.29
CA THR A 212 -19.10 9.24 10.57
C THR A 212 -18.54 10.64 10.84
N ASP A 213 -17.41 10.71 11.56
CA ASP A 213 -16.82 11.94 12.07
C ASP A 213 -15.30 11.82 12.20
N PHE A 214 -14.61 12.96 12.21
CA PHE A 214 -13.18 13.07 12.50
C PHE A 214 -12.91 14.28 13.39
N VAL A 215 -11.73 14.33 13.99
CA VAL A 215 -11.31 15.45 14.84
C VAL A 215 -10.32 16.34 14.13
N LEU A 216 -10.68 17.61 14.06
CA LEU A 216 -9.84 18.69 13.56
C LEU A 216 -9.26 19.45 14.76
N VAL A 217 -7.93 19.55 14.82
CA VAL A 217 -7.23 20.49 15.70
C VAL A 217 -6.89 21.72 14.88
N ASP A 218 -7.35 22.91 15.25
CA ASP A 218 -7.06 24.15 14.51
C ASP A 218 -5.75 24.84 14.93
N GLU A 219 -5.40 25.96 14.28
CA GLU A 219 -4.22 26.79 14.60
C GLU A 219 -4.31 27.51 15.97
N ARG A 220 -5.45 27.41 16.66
CA ARG A 220 -5.61 27.87 18.05
C ARG A 220 -5.52 26.70 19.03
N LYS A 221 -5.19 25.50 18.53
CA LYS A 221 -5.18 24.22 19.25
C LYS A 221 -6.56 23.83 19.79
N SER A 222 -7.63 24.39 19.23
CA SER A 222 -9.00 23.99 19.55
C SER A 222 -9.33 22.68 18.84
N GLN A 223 -9.91 21.74 19.57
CA GLN A 223 -10.37 20.47 19.00
C GLN A 223 -11.86 20.56 18.65
N THR A 224 -12.18 20.27 17.40
CA THR A 224 -13.57 20.21 16.91
C THR A 224 -13.84 18.85 16.29
N VAL A 225 -14.96 18.24 16.67
CA VAL A 225 -15.47 17.02 16.02
C VAL A 225 -16.33 17.45 14.84
N LEU A 226 -16.00 16.99 13.63
CA LEU A 226 -16.69 17.34 12.40
C LEU A 226 -17.27 16.08 11.73
N PRO A 227 -18.47 16.14 11.13
CA PRO A 227 -18.97 15.08 10.27
C PRO A 227 -18.01 14.77 9.12
N LEU A 228 -17.88 13.50 8.76
CA LEU A 228 -17.00 13.02 7.71
C LEU A 228 -17.63 13.26 6.33
N THR A 229 -17.42 14.47 5.81
CA THR A 229 -17.82 14.88 4.45
C THR A 229 -16.60 15.41 3.70
N SER A 230 -16.64 15.37 2.37
CA SER A 230 -15.55 15.90 1.53
C SER A 230 -15.22 17.36 1.88
N ASP A 231 -16.24 18.19 2.13
CA ASP A 231 -16.07 19.60 2.51
C ASP A 231 -15.39 19.77 3.87
N ASN A 232 -15.76 18.96 4.86
CA ASN A 232 -15.13 19.04 6.18
C ASN A 232 -13.70 18.50 6.15
N LEU A 233 -13.43 17.43 5.39
CA LEU A 233 -12.07 16.92 5.19
C LEU A 233 -11.16 17.98 4.57
N ALA A 234 -11.66 18.79 3.63
CA ALA A 234 -10.89 19.90 3.04
C ALA A 234 -10.43 20.95 4.08
N ARG A 235 -10.98 20.96 5.30
CA ARG A 235 -10.55 21.84 6.40
C ARG A 235 -9.37 21.27 7.20
N GLY A 236 -9.18 19.97 7.16
CA GLY A 236 -8.15 19.24 7.93
C GLY A 236 -7.03 18.65 7.08
N PHE A 237 -7.02 18.94 5.78
CA PHE A 237 -6.04 18.47 4.81
C PHE A 237 -5.77 19.56 3.78
N VAL A 238 -4.53 19.66 3.31
CA VAL A 238 -4.20 20.50 2.14
C VAL A 238 -4.78 19.90 0.87
N GLN A 239 -4.77 18.57 0.79
CA GLN A 239 -5.45 17.79 -0.24
C GLN A 239 -6.12 16.60 0.43
N PRO A 240 -7.46 16.60 0.55
CA PRO A 240 -8.20 15.59 1.29
C PRO A 240 -8.28 14.26 0.52
N PRO A 241 -8.38 13.13 1.23
CA PRO A 241 -8.68 11.85 0.60
C PRO A 241 -10.11 11.83 0.06
N THR A 242 -10.37 10.94 -0.90
CA THR A 242 -11.74 10.64 -1.35
C THR A 242 -12.38 9.64 -0.39
N LEU A 243 -13.66 9.81 -0.07
CA LEU A 243 -14.34 8.84 0.79
C LEU A 243 -14.64 7.56 0.01
N ALA A 244 -14.24 6.42 0.57
CA ALA A 244 -14.57 5.10 0.07
C ALA A 244 -15.66 4.43 0.95
N PRO A 245 -16.34 3.39 0.44
CA PRO A 245 -17.27 2.60 1.23
C PRO A 245 -16.65 2.14 2.54
N SER A 246 -17.43 2.23 3.60
CA SER A 246 -17.00 1.87 4.93
C SER A 246 -16.56 0.41 5.01
N ARG A 247 -15.37 0.18 5.56
CA ARG A 247 -14.88 -1.14 5.97
C ARG A 247 -14.75 -1.16 7.47
N ALA A 248 -15.15 -2.27 8.09
CA ALA A 248 -15.31 -2.36 9.54
C ALA A 248 -13.96 -2.17 10.26
N LYS A 249 -12.98 -3.06 10.09
CA LYS A 249 -11.63 -3.03 10.70
C LYS A 249 -10.68 -3.95 9.94
N ALA A 250 -9.37 -3.75 10.04
CA ALA A 250 -8.40 -4.77 9.65
C ALA A 250 -8.30 -5.84 10.75
N VAL A 251 -7.85 -7.04 10.37
CA VAL A 251 -7.70 -8.18 11.28
C VAL A 251 -6.24 -8.27 11.72
N PRO A 252 -5.92 -8.11 13.02
CA PRO A 252 -4.54 -8.17 13.49
C PRO A 252 -3.80 -9.43 13.05
N LEU A 253 -2.51 -9.29 12.73
CA LEU A 253 -1.61 -10.39 12.42
C LEU A 253 -1.19 -11.10 13.71
N ASP A 254 -1.12 -12.44 13.66
CA ASP A 254 -0.63 -13.25 14.78
C ASP A 254 0.91 -13.31 14.82
N VAL A 255 1.53 -12.16 15.09
CA VAL A 255 3.00 -12.03 15.17
C VAL A 255 3.56 -12.94 16.27
N GLN A 256 2.93 -12.95 17.44
CA GLN A 256 3.37 -13.76 18.56
C GLN A 256 3.24 -15.27 18.30
N GLY A 257 2.18 -15.70 17.59
CA GLY A 257 2.01 -17.08 17.16
C GLY A 257 3.13 -17.52 16.21
N GLU A 258 3.51 -16.68 15.25
CA GLU A 258 4.63 -16.94 14.33
C GLU A 258 5.97 -17.06 15.06
N VAL A 259 6.26 -16.16 16.00
CA VAL A 259 7.47 -16.24 16.83
C VAL A 259 7.47 -17.52 17.69
N SER A 260 6.31 -17.91 18.21
CA SER A 260 6.15 -19.13 19.01
C SER A 260 6.33 -20.39 18.17
N ARG A 261 5.85 -20.40 16.92
CA ARG A 261 6.09 -21.48 15.94
C ARG A 261 7.58 -21.64 15.67
N ALA A 262 8.29 -20.54 15.40
CA ALA A 262 9.73 -20.56 15.15
C ALA A 262 10.51 -21.05 16.39
N ARG A 263 10.12 -20.64 17.60
CA ARG A 263 10.67 -21.14 18.86
C ARG A 263 10.55 -22.65 19.03
N ALA A 264 9.44 -23.23 18.59
CA ALA A 264 9.21 -24.67 18.66
C ALA A 264 10.04 -25.47 17.63
N ASN A 265 10.50 -24.83 16.55
CA ASN A 265 11.23 -25.44 15.45
C ASN A 265 12.75 -25.58 15.75
N VAL A 266 13.09 -26.23 16.86
CA VAL A 266 14.50 -26.48 17.22
C VAL A 266 15.08 -27.55 16.27
N PRO A 267 16.21 -27.29 15.58
CA PRO A 267 16.77 -28.25 14.66
C PRO A 267 17.32 -29.49 15.39
N PRO A 268 17.18 -30.70 14.82
CA PRO A 268 17.71 -31.92 15.43
C PRO A 268 19.24 -31.90 15.46
N THR A 269 19.83 -32.40 16.56
CA THR A 269 21.28 -32.33 16.81
C THR A 269 22.06 -33.57 16.38
N ALA A 270 21.38 -34.67 16.04
CA ALA A 270 22.01 -35.98 15.80
C ALA A 270 23.08 -35.95 14.69
N ASP A 271 22.84 -35.17 13.63
CA ASP A 271 23.74 -35.07 12.47
C ASP A 271 24.57 -33.78 12.45
N MET A 272 24.53 -32.99 13.52
CA MET A 272 25.25 -31.73 13.61
C MET A 272 26.70 -31.93 14.03
N GLN A 273 27.59 -31.20 13.39
CA GLN A 273 28.96 -31.03 13.87
C GLN A 273 28.95 -30.14 15.11
N VAL A 274 29.51 -30.63 16.21
CA VAL A 274 29.63 -29.84 17.46
C VAL A 274 30.87 -28.96 17.40
N LEU A 275 30.71 -27.67 17.64
CA LEU A 275 31.80 -26.72 17.85
C LEU A 275 32.00 -26.51 19.37
N PRO A 276 33.03 -27.13 19.97
CA PRO A 276 33.34 -26.91 21.37
C PRO A 276 34.02 -25.53 21.55
N CYS A 277 33.55 -24.76 22.54
CA CYS A 277 34.23 -23.52 22.91
C CYS A 277 35.44 -23.83 23.81
N PRO A 278 36.44 -22.93 23.87
CA PRO A 278 37.59 -23.10 24.75
C PRO A 278 37.16 -23.25 26.21
N TRP A 279 37.86 -24.06 27.02
CA TRP A 279 37.46 -24.33 28.41
C TRP A 279 37.43 -23.08 29.32
N TRP A 280 38.14 -22.01 28.94
CA TRP A 280 38.17 -20.72 29.64
C TRP A 280 37.14 -19.69 29.12
N SER A 281 36.34 -20.04 28.10
CA SER A 281 35.42 -19.11 27.43
C SER A 281 34.13 -19.80 27.01
N SER A 282 32.99 -19.23 27.35
CA SER A 282 31.70 -19.66 26.80
C SER A 282 31.51 -19.22 25.34
N THR A 283 32.45 -18.48 24.75
CA THR A 283 32.38 -17.97 23.39
C THR A 283 33.33 -18.71 22.46
N CYS A 284 32.74 -19.32 21.43
CA CYS A 284 33.40 -19.91 20.28
C CYS A 284 33.67 -18.82 19.24
N GLU A 285 34.91 -18.34 19.18
CA GLU A 285 35.32 -17.30 18.22
C GLU A 285 35.85 -17.92 16.93
N LEU A 286 35.23 -17.57 15.80
CA LEU A 286 35.67 -17.93 14.45
C LEU A 286 36.25 -16.68 13.78
N SER A 287 37.57 -16.67 13.60
CA SER A 287 38.33 -15.52 13.08
C SER A 287 39.02 -15.78 11.73
N LYS A 288 38.70 -16.90 11.10
CA LYS A 288 39.18 -17.33 9.78
C LYS A 288 38.04 -17.99 9.03
N ASP A 289 38.16 -18.02 7.71
CA ASP A 289 37.19 -18.70 6.86
C ASP A 289 37.00 -20.16 7.27
N ALA A 290 35.74 -20.56 7.37
CA ALA A 290 35.37 -21.91 7.78
C ALA A 290 34.11 -22.36 7.02
N THR A 291 34.16 -23.59 6.50
CA THR A 291 32.99 -24.23 5.87
C THR A 291 32.69 -25.51 6.62
N TYR A 292 31.50 -25.58 7.19
CA TYR A 292 30.97 -26.77 7.85
C TYR A 292 30.01 -27.46 6.89
N GLY A 293 30.37 -28.65 6.37
CA GLY A 293 29.55 -29.34 5.37
C GLY A 293 28.21 -29.87 5.88
N LYS A 294 28.04 -29.98 7.20
CA LYS A 294 26.81 -30.41 7.89
C LYS A 294 26.20 -29.24 8.69
N GLY A 295 25.15 -29.50 9.45
CA GLY A 295 24.68 -28.55 10.46
C GLY A 295 25.73 -28.31 11.55
N LEU A 296 25.67 -27.16 12.22
CA LEU A 296 26.62 -26.73 13.25
C LEU A 296 25.89 -26.52 14.57
N TRP A 297 26.35 -27.20 15.63
CA TRP A 297 25.88 -26.98 17.00
C TRP A 297 26.98 -26.35 17.86
N VAL A 298 26.75 -25.12 18.30
CA VAL A 298 27.63 -24.34 19.16
C VAL A 298 27.14 -24.43 20.60
N LYS A 299 27.89 -25.13 21.46
CA LYS A 299 27.59 -25.28 22.89
C LYS A 299 28.07 -24.08 23.70
N GLY A 300 27.52 -22.92 23.41
CA GLY A 300 27.90 -21.63 23.98
C GLY A 300 27.51 -20.47 23.06
N ASN A 301 28.21 -19.35 23.19
CA ASN A 301 28.08 -18.22 22.30
C ASN A 301 28.87 -18.46 21.01
N LEU A 302 28.36 -17.99 19.88
CA LEU A 302 29.07 -17.97 18.61
C LEU A 302 29.48 -16.52 18.29
N ARG A 303 30.77 -16.28 18.05
CA ARG A 303 31.24 -15.00 17.50
C ARG A 303 31.96 -15.23 16.19
N VAL A 304 31.43 -14.69 15.09
CA VAL A 304 32.14 -14.59 13.81
C VAL A 304 32.84 -13.25 13.77
N LYS A 305 34.17 -13.26 13.77
CA LYS A 305 35.00 -12.07 13.99
C LYS A 305 35.94 -11.83 12.83
N GLY A 306 36.18 -10.55 12.55
CA GLY A 306 37.23 -10.10 11.65
C GLY A 306 36.67 -9.79 10.27
N SER A 307 37.00 -8.59 9.78
CA SER A 307 36.62 -8.13 8.45
C SER A 307 37.16 -9.09 7.39
N GLY A 308 36.29 -9.57 6.50
CA GLY A 308 36.60 -10.55 5.46
C GLY A 308 36.42 -12.01 5.87
N THR A 309 36.15 -12.31 7.15
CA THR A 309 35.93 -13.70 7.60
C THR A 309 34.59 -14.21 7.09
N LYS A 310 34.61 -15.34 6.38
CA LYS A 310 33.41 -16.02 5.90
C LYS A 310 33.21 -17.39 6.55
N VAL A 311 32.12 -17.54 7.28
CA VAL A 311 31.67 -18.81 7.86
C VAL A 311 30.44 -19.32 7.12
N VAL A 312 30.52 -20.53 6.59
CA VAL A 312 29.42 -21.20 5.88
C VAL A 312 29.01 -22.44 6.66
N VAL A 313 27.73 -22.53 7.02
CA VAL A 313 27.11 -23.72 7.61
C VAL A 313 26.25 -24.38 6.54
N GLY A 314 26.62 -25.60 6.14
CA GLY A 314 26.00 -26.35 5.06
C GLY A 314 24.61 -26.90 5.42
N GLY A 315 24.32 -27.05 6.71
CA GLY A 315 23.00 -27.43 7.22
C GLY A 315 22.44 -26.40 8.20
N ASN A 316 21.63 -26.87 9.16
CA ASN A 316 21.05 -26.01 10.19
C ASN A 316 22.12 -25.48 11.16
N LEU A 317 21.88 -24.31 11.74
CA LEU A 317 22.71 -23.73 12.80
C LEU A 317 21.95 -23.80 14.13
N LEU A 318 22.61 -24.25 15.20
CA LEU A 318 22.10 -24.19 16.57
C LEU A 318 23.16 -23.55 17.48
N VAL A 319 22.80 -22.47 18.17
CA VAL A 319 23.65 -21.76 19.13
C VAL A 319 22.95 -21.76 20.49
N ASP A 320 23.58 -22.38 21.49
CA ASP A 320 23.01 -22.50 22.84
C ASP A 320 23.03 -21.18 23.64
N GLY A 321 23.93 -20.26 23.27
CA GLY A 321 24.05 -18.91 23.85
C GLY A 321 23.67 -17.82 22.84
N SER A 322 24.44 -16.73 22.85
CA SER A 322 24.24 -15.59 21.95
C SER A 322 25.04 -15.71 20.66
N LEU A 323 24.54 -15.05 19.61
CA LEU A 323 25.23 -14.87 18.34
C LEU A 323 25.83 -13.46 18.24
N THR A 324 27.06 -13.36 17.77
CA THR A 324 27.69 -12.09 17.39
C THR A 324 28.34 -12.24 16.03
N VAL A 325 28.01 -11.34 15.10
CA VAL A 325 28.68 -11.25 13.79
C VAL A 325 29.27 -9.85 13.68
N ASP A 326 30.60 -9.76 13.73
CA ASP A 326 31.31 -8.49 13.71
C ASP A 326 31.24 -7.81 12.33
N GLY A 327 31.55 -6.51 12.28
CA GLY A 327 31.62 -5.72 11.04
C GLY A 327 32.54 -6.35 10.00
N GLY A 328 32.04 -6.47 8.78
CA GLY A 328 32.75 -7.08 7.64
C GLY A 328 32.87 -8.61 7.68
N ALA A 329 32.35 -9.29 8.73
CA ALA A 329 32.26 -10.74 8.76
C ALA A 329 30.98 -11.25 8.07
N THR A 330 31.00 -12.50 7.59
CA THR A 330 29.85 -13.14 6.94
C THR A 330 29.53 -14.48 7.59
N LEU A 331 28.26 -14.70 7.91
CA LEU A 331 27.67 -15.97 8.31
C LEU A 331 26.60 -16.37 7.29
N GLU A 332 26.85 -17.46 6.58
CA GLU A 332 25.92 -18.05 5.61
C GLU A 332 25.39 -19.37 6.18
N VAL A 333 24.07 -19.50 6.32
CA VAL A 333 23.40 -20.73 6.77
C VAL A 333 22.59 -21.28 5.61
N ARG A 334 23.00 -22.44 5.10
CA ARG A 334 22.37 -23.11 3.95
C ARG A 334 21.27 -24.10 4.34
N GLY A 335 21.13 -24.39 5.63
CA GLY A 335 20.00 -25.14 6.16
C GLY A 335 18.75 -24.27 6.31
N ASN A 336 17.64 -24.94 6.57
CA ASN A 336 16.33 -24.29 6.70
C ASN A 336 16.19 -23.50 8.01
N VAL A 337 17.01 -23.79 9.03
CA VAL A 337 16.86 -23.20 10.36
C VAL A 337 18.21 -22.72 10.92
N ALA A 338 18.24 -21.47 11.38
CA ALA A 338 19.28 -20.92 12.26
C ALA A 338 18.66 -20.58 13.63
N TYR A 339 19.01 -21.34 14.67
CA TYR A 339 18.40 -21.23 16.00
C TYR A 339 19.40 -20.68 17.02
N VAL A 340 19.13 -19.50 17.57
CA VAL A 340 19.93 -18.83 18.61
C VAL A 340 19.09 -18.74 19.88
N LYS A 341 19.53 -19.37 20.99
CA LYS A 341 18.74 -19.42 22.23
C LYS A 341 18.66 -18.09 22.98
N GLN A 342 19.66 -17.23 22.85
CA GLN A 342 19.73 -15.93 23.53
C GLN A 342 19.72 -14.78 22.50
N ASP A 343 20.51 -13.74 22.75
CA ASP A 343 20.54 -12.53 21.93
C ASP A 343 21.34 -12.73 20.63
N ALA A 344 21.04 -11.91 19.62
CA ALA A 344 21.83 -11.79 18.41
C ALA A 344 22.27 -10.33 18.20
N ALA A 345 23.58 -10.11 18.09
CA ALA A 345 24.17 -8.83 17.73
C ALA A 345 24.85 -8.95 16.36
N VAL A 346 24.33 -8.25 15.36
CA VAL A 346 24.78 -8.37 13.97
C VAL A 346 25.30 -7.01 13.49
N LYS A 347 26.59 -6.96 13.15
CA LYS A 347 27.24 -5.85 12.44
C LYS A 347 27.80 -6.24 11.08
N GLY A 348 27.79 -7.53 10.77
CA GLY A 348 28.23 -8.06 9.49
C GLY A 348 27.06 -8.59 8.68
N LYS A 349 27.34 -9.61 7.90
CA LYS A 349 26.41 -10.25 6.97
C LYS A 349 25.87 -11.55 7.54
N VAL A 350 24.56 -11.69 7.58
CA VAL A 350 23.84 -12.95 7.87
C VAL A 350 22.94 -13.28 6.69
N GLU A 351 23.21 -14.40 6.04
CA GLU A 351 22.44 -14.91 4.90
C GLU A 351 21.86 -16.27 5.21
N LEU A 352 20.54 -16.38 5.11
CA LEU A 352 19.83 -17.65 5.12
C LEU A 352 19.59 -18.11 3.67
N SER A 353 19.49 -19.43 3.47
CA SER A 353 19.01 -19.99 2.21
C SER A 353 17.58 -19.50 1.89
N PRO A 354 17.15 -19.50 0.62
CA PRO A 354 15.77 -19.17 0.26
C PRO A 354 14.76 -19.98 1.08
N GLY A 355 13.79 -19.31 1.69
CA GLY A 355 12.82 -19.93 2.61
C GLY A 355 13.39 -20.35 3.97
N GLY A 356 14.66 -20.07 4.26
CA GLY A 356 15.30 -20.31 5.54
C GLY A 356 14.81 -19.33 6.62
N GLU A 357 14.69 -19.84 7.84
CA GLU A 357 14.19 -19.11 9.00
C GLU A 357 15.26 -19.02 10.09
N ALA A 358 15.40 -17.86 10.72
CA ALA A 358 16.22 -17.66 11.91
C ALA A 358 15.35 -17.40 13.13
N TYR A 359 15.58 -18.11 14.23
CA TYR A 359 14.98 -17.82 15.53
C TYR A 359 16.04 -17.24 16.49
N VAL A 360 15.67 -16.15 17.17
CA VAL A 360 16.47 -15.49 18.22
C VAL A 360 15.64 -15.44 19.50
N GLY A 361 16.07 -16.16 20.52
CA GLY A 361 15.33 -16.29 21.79
C GLY A 361 15.38 -15.07 22.71
N GLY A 362 16.31 -14.16 22.46
CA GLY A 362 16.43 -12.86 23.13
C GLY A 362 16.10 -11.71 22.19
N LYS A 363 16.89 -10.64 22.24
CA LYS A 363 16.78 -9.48 21.35
C LYS A 363 17.66 -9.61 20.10
N LEU A 364 17.29 -8.90 19.05
CA LEU A 364 18.09 -8.71 17.84
C LEU A 364 18.54 -7.25 17.77
N ASP A 365 19.85 -7.04 17.90
CA ASP A 365 20.49 -5.74 17.65
C ASP A 365 21.25 -5.82 16.32
N ALA A 366 20.74 -5.15 15.29
CA ALA A 366 21.38 -5.08 13.98
C ALA A 366 21.89 -3.65 13.72
N THR A 367 23.21 -3.50 13.55
CA THR A 367 23.86 -2.19 13.35
C THR A 367 24.83 -2.28 12.18
N ASP A 368 24.60 -1.55 11.09
CA ASP A 368 25.39 -1.69 9.84
C ASP A 368 25.38 -3.16 9.32
N ALA A 369 24.20 -3.78 9.35
CA ALA A 369 24.03 -5.22 9.13
C ALA A 369 23.50 -5.54 7.73
N TYR A 370 23.96 -6.64 7.13
CA TYR A 370 23.27 -7.26 6.00
C TYR A 370 22.45 -8.44 6.49
N LEU A 371 21.13 -8.37 6.35
CA LEU A 371 20.20 -9.45 6.71
C LEU A 371 19.45 -9.93 5.47
N ARG A 372 19.46 -11.25 5.24
CA ARG A 372 18.65 -11.87 4.20
C ARG A 372 17.94 -13.12 4.72
N GLY A 373 16.63 -13.14 4.53
CA GLY A 373 15.73 -14.21 4.97
C GLY A 373 14.71 -13.75 6.01
N THR A 374 14.06 -14.71 6.66
CA THR A 374 13.03 -14.43 7.68
C THR A 374 13.58 -14.65 9.09
N PHE A 375 13.43 -13.65 9.96
CA PHE A 375 13.91 -13.65 11.33
C PHE A 375 12.73 -13.57 12.30
N TYR A 376 12.74 -14.42 13.34
CA TYR A 376 11.78 -14.44 14.43
C TYR A 376 12.51 -14.16 15.74
N VAL A 377 12.15 -13.06 16.39
CA VAL A 377 12.83 -12.53 17.56
C VAL A 377 11.84 -12.55 18.72
N ALA A 378 12.18 -13.24 19.81
CA ALA A 378 11.28 -13.32 20.96
C ALA A 378 11.22 -12.01 21.76
N GLY A 379 12.35 -11.31 21.87
CA GLY A 379 12.45 -9.98 22.46
C GLY A 379 12.32 -8.87 21.42
N ASN A 380 12.92 -7.71 21.70
CA ASN A 380 12.89 -6.54 20.82
C ASN A 380 13.80 -6.72 19.59
N ALA A 381 13.46 -6.02 18.50
CA ALA A 381 14.32 -5.87 17.33
C ALA A 381 14.70 -4.39 17.17
N THR A 382 16.00 -4.11 17.22
CA THR A 382 16.55 -2.77 17.02
C THR A 382 17.42 -2.76 15.77
N LEU A 383 17.07 -1.88 14.83
CA LEU A 383 17.77 -1.66 13.57
C LEU A 383 18.39 -0.26 13.60
N LEU A 384 19.72 -0.21 13.54
CA LEU A 384 20.54 1.00 13.67
C LEU A 384 21.46 1.15 12.45
N GLU A 385 21.74 2.39 12.04
CA GLU A 385 22.66 2.70 10.93
C GLU A 385 22.20 2.03 9.61
N HIS A 386 23.06 1.30 8.92
CA HIS A 386 22.71 0.74 7.62
C HIS A 386 22.08 -0.64 7.78
N LEU A 387 20.96 -0.88 7.09
CA LEU A 387 20.45 -2.24 6.87
C LEU A 387 20.51 -2.55 5.38
N TYR A 388 21.23 -3.60 5.07
CA TYR A 388 21.36 -4.14 3.72
C TYR A 388 20.56 -5.44 3.59
N GLY A 389 20.09 -5.71 2.38
CA GLY A 389 19.46 -6.99 2.05
C GLY A 389 17.93 -6.95 2.09
N ARG A 390 17.33 -8.14 1.98
CA ARG A 390 15.89 -8.35 1.88
C ARG A 390 15.48 -9.22 3.05
N SER A 391 14.88 -8.61 4.07
CA SER A 391 14.55 -9.30 5.32
C SER A 391 13.13 -9.06 5.78
N THR A 392 12.56 -10.10 6.36
CA THR A 392 11.28 -10.07 7.07
C THR A 392 11.55 -10.41 8.52
N ILE A 393 11.21 -9.50 9.44
CA ILE A 393 11.50 -9.63 10.86
C ILE A 393 10.18 -9.63 11.63
N TYR A 394 9.90 -10.74 12.30
CA TYR A 394 8.84 -10.86 13.29
C TYR A 394 9.45 -10.69 14.68
N THR A 395 8.94 -9.76 15.50
CA THR A 395 9.41 -9.55 16.87
C THR A 395 8.25 -9.63 17.86
N GLY A 396 8.40 -10.44 18.91
CA GLY A 396 7.46 -10.52 20.03
C GLY A 396 7.55 -9.32 20.98
N GLY A 397 8.54 -8.44 20.77
CA GLY A 397 8.75 -7.21 21.52
C GLY A 397 8.50 -5.95 20.69
N ALA A 398 9.20 -4.87 21.04
CA ALA A 398 9.17 -3.62 20.30
C ALA A 398 10.10 -3.64 19.08
N GLY A 399 9.72 -2.89 18.04
CA GLY A 399 10.54 -2.64 16.86
C GLY A 399 11.05 -1.20 16.83
N GLU A 400 12.36 -0.99 16.74
CA GLU A 400 12.94 0.35 16.66
C GLU A 400 13.81 0.47 15.42
N VAL A 401 13.57 1.52 14.61
CA VAL A 401 14.35 1.83 13.40
C VAL A 401 14.82 3.27 13.47
N HIS A 402 16.11 3.46 13.75
CA HIS A 402 16.68 4.80 13.91
C HIS A 402 18.10 4.93 13.37
N GLU A 403 18.48 6.16 13.04
CA GLU A 403 19.77 6.50 12.42
C GLU A 403 20.01 5.74 11.10
N PHE A 404 18.92 5.43 10.41
CA PHE A 404 18.86 4.45 9.34
C PHE A 404 19.36 4.96 7.99
N GLU A 405 20.00 4.09 7.22
CA GLU A 405 20.25 4.22 5.78
C GLU A 405 19.91 2.89 5.06
N MET A 406 19.37 2.99 3.84
CA MET A 406 19.00 1.83 3.01
C MET A 406 19.68 1.91 1.65
N GLN A 407 20.33 0.83 1.24
CA GLN A 407 20.91 0.73 -0.10
C GLN A 407 19.86 0.35 -1.15
N LYS A 408 20.20 0.64 -2.41
CA LYS A 408 19.43 0.21 -3.58
C LYS A 408 19.14 -1.30 -3.52
N ASP A 409 17.92 -1.67 -3.91
CA ASP A 409 17.41 -3.06 -3.96
C ASP A 409 17.25 -3.76 -2.58
N SER A 410 17.49 -3.06 -1.48
CA SER A 410 17.20 -3.54 -0.12
C SER A 410 15.73 -3.33 0.25
N PHE A 411 15.23 -4.16 1.16
CA PHE A 411 13.84 -4.12 1.60
C PHE A 411 13.68 -4.69 3.01
N LEU A 412 12.74 -4.12 3.78
CA LEU A 412 12.43 -4.52 5.15
C LEU A 412 10.93 -4.73 5.36
N VAL A 413 10.54 -5.91 5.86
CA VAL A 413 9.29 -6.05 6.63
C VAL A 413 9.64 -6.12 8.10
N LEU A 414 9.05 -5.25 8.91
CA LEU A 414 9.14 -5.33 10.36
C LEU A 414 7.73 -5.52 10.92
N LEU A 415 7.48 -6.67 11.52
CA LEU A 415 6.22 -6.99 12.18
C LEU A 415 6.46 -7.17 13.67
N ALA A 416 5.85 -6.32 14.49
CA ALA A 416 6.03 -6.33 15.93
C ALA A 416 4.73 -6.62 16.68
N GLU A 417 4.82 -7.42 17.74
CA GLU A 417 3.76 -7.53 18.73
C GLU A 417 3.68 -6.25 19.58
N GLY A 418 4.84 -5.69 19.92
CA GLY A 418 4.99 -4.43 20.65
C GLY A 418 5.03 -3.20 19.75
N PRO A 419 5.28 -2.01 20.33
CA PRO A 419 5.25 -0.75 19.60
C PRO A 419 6.36 -0.65 18.56
N VAL A 420 6.09 0.03 17.46
CA VAL A 420 7.08 0.35 16.42
C VAL A 420 7.40 1.84 16.41
N ARG A 421 8.68 2.20 16.49
CA ARG A 421 9.12 3.60 16.43
C ARG A 421 10.17 3.81 15.35
N VAL A 422 9.95 4.83 14.53
CA VAL A 422 10.85 5.23 13.45
C VAL A 422 11.21 6.70 13.63
N TYR A 423 12.47 6.98 13.95
CA TYR A 423 12.95 8.32 14.30
C TYR A 423 14.44 8.49 13.99
N ASN A 424 14.92 9.73 13.94
CA ASN A 424 16.33 10.08 13.67
C ASN A 424 16.95 9.51 12.39
N ASN A 425 16.13 9.02 11.46
CA ASN A 425 16.60 8.51 10.17
C ASN A 425 16.88 9.67 9.22
N ASN A 426 18.07 9.69 8.63
CA ASN A 426 18.50 10.76 7.72
C ASN A 426 18.30 12.16 8.34
N LEU A 427 18.77 12.28 9.59
CA LEU A 427 18.50 13.40 10.48
C LEU A 427 19.04 14.72 9.91
N PHE A 428 18.17 15.73 9.81
CA PHE A 428 18.44 17.09 9.30
C PHE A 428 19.01 17.20 7.88
N GLN A 429 18.99 16.10 7.11
CA GLN A 429 19.43 16.11 5.72
C GLN A 429 18.38 16.74 4.80
N ASP A 430 18.86 17.34 3.71
CA ASP A 430 18.03 18.03 2.70
C ASP A 430 17.47 17.08 1.65
N THR A 431 18.15 15.96 1.39
CA THR A 431 17.70 14.91 0.46
C THR A 431 16.99 13.82 1.27
N PRO A 432 15.80 13.34 0.88
CA PRO A 432 15.13 12.27 1.61
C PRO A 432 15.90 10.96 1.48
N LEU A 433 15.83 10.14 2.53
CA LEU A 433 16.22 8.75 2.46
C LEU A 433 15.04 7.95 1.93
N VAL A 434 15.25 7.28 0.81
CA VAL A 434 14.26 6.39 0.21
C VAL A 434 14.36 5.03 0.90
N VAL A 435 13.25 4.57 1.46
CA VAL A 435 13.17 3.31 2.22
C VAL A 435 12.07 2.45 1.62
N TYR A 436 12.40 1.23 1.21
CA TYR A 436 11.44 0.24 0.78
C TYR A 436 11.07 -0.65 1.97
N ALA A 437 9.93 -0.40 2.60
CA ALA A 437 9.56 -1.12 3.82
C ALA A 437 8.05 -1.23 4.08
N TYR A 438 7.69 -2.32 4.75
CA TYR A 438 6.41 -2.44 5.45
C TYR A 438 6.64 -2.52 6.95
N LEU A 439 5.93 -1.66 7.69
CA LEU A 439 6.03 -1.58 9.13
C LEU A 439 4.69 -1.94 9.75
N TYR A 440 4.69 -2.94 10.62
CA TYR A 440 3.50 -3.46 11.27
C TYR A 440 3.66 -3.52 12.80
N SER A 441 2.63 -3.14 13.54
CA SER A 441 2.56 -3.28 14.99
C SER A 441 1.17 -3.73 15.47
N ASN A 442 1.11 -4.73 16.36
CA ASN A 442 -0.09 -5.03 17.16
C ASN A 442 -0.34 -4.00 18.28
N ALA A 443 0.58 -3.04 18.45
CA ALA A 443 0.51 -1.92 19.39
C ALA A 443 0.63 -0.58 18.64
N ASP A 444 1.17 0.44 19.31
CA ASP A 444 1.31 1.79 18.73
C ASP A 444 2.47 1.83 17.74
N LEU A 445 2.23 2.47 16.59
CA LEU A 445 3.22 2.71 15.56
C LEU A 445 3.40 4.22 15.36
N THR A 446 4.62 4.72 15.55
CA THR A 446 4.93 6.15 15.48
C THR A 446 6.09 6.43 14.54
N LEU A 447 5.86 7.31 13.55
CA LEU A 447 6.89 7.82 12.65
C LEU A 447 7.13 9.30 12.91
N TYR A 448 8.39 9.68 13.02
CA TYR A 448 8.83 11.06 13.15
C TYR A 448 9.50 11.51 11.84
N GLY A 449 8.97 12.55 11.22
CA GLY A 449 9.47 13.27 10.06
C GLY A 449 9.70 14.76 10.36
N VAL A 450 10.06 15.10 11.60
CA VAL A 450 10.47 16.47 11.96
C VAL A 450 11.97 16.62 11.74
N GLY A 451 12.78 15.93 12.55
CA GLY A 451 14.22 15.84 12.31
C GLY A 451 14.55 14.93 11.12
N SER A 452 13.88 13.79 11.00
CA SER A 452 14.09 12.83 9.91
C SER A 452 13.57 13.34 8.58
N HIS A 453 14.20 12.88 7.50
CA HIS A 453 13.75 13.11 6.13
C HIS A 453 13.62 11.78 5.38
N LEU A 454 12.40 11.27 5.26
CA LEU A 454 12.09 9.92 4.80
C LEU A 454 11.07 9.91 3.65
N GLU A 455 11.32 9.04 2.68
CA GLU A 455 10.37 8.63 1.66
C GLU A 455 10.21 7.10 1.72
N LEU A 456 9.15 6.65 2.37
CA LEU A 456 8.82 5.24 2.55
C LEU A 456 7.98 4.75 1.36
N HIS A 457 8.52 3.80 0.61
CA HIS A 457 7.82 3.03 -0.42
C HIS A 457 7.34 1.70 0.18
N GLY A 458 6.03 1.50 0.28
CA GLY A 458 5.42 0.37 0.98
C GLY A 458 4.21 0.82 1.79
N GLY A 459 4.14 0.44 3.07
CA GLY A 459 2.99 0.79 3.90
C GLY A 459 3.22 0.63 5.39
N ILE A 460 2.33 1.22 6.17
CA ILE A 460 2.38 1.17 7.63
C ILE A 460 1.05 0.70 8.20
N ALA A 461 1.12 -0.14 9.22
CA ALA A 461 -0.05 -0.69 9.88
C ALA A 461 0.18 -0.78 11.39
N GLY A 462 -0.75 -0.26 12.20
CA GLY A 462 -0.60 -0.25 13.64
C GLY A 462 -1.94 -0.27 14.36
N LYS A 463 -1.99 -0.74 15.61
CA LYS A 463 -3.20 -0.60 16.44
C LYS A 463 -3.59 0.86 16.59
N ASN A 464 -2.61 1.74 16.85
CA ASN A 464 -2.75 3.18 16.68
C ASN A 464 -1.58 3.66 15.83
N VAL A 465 -1.81 4.61 14.94
CA VAL A 465 -0.76 5.18 14.07
C VAL A 465 -0.63 6.68 14.32
N THR A 466 0.58 7.14 14.62
CA THR A 466 0.88 8.56 14.79
C THR A 466 2.00 9.00 13.85
N LEU A 467 1.71 9.98 13.00
CA LEU A 467 2.69 10.59 12.11
C LEU A 467 2.97 12.01 12.58
N ASN A 468 4.24 12.37 12.77
CA ASN A 468 4.64 13.70 13.20
C ASN A 468 5.62 14.33 12.22
N VAL A 469 5.20 15.35 11.46
CA VAL A 469 5.91 15.70 10.22
C VAL A 469 5.98 17.19 9.97
N ALA A 470 7.17 17.70 9.62
CA ALA A 470 7.37 19.06 9.14
C ALA A 470 7.58 19.10 7.60
N LYS A 471 7.64 20.31 7.02
CA LYS A 471 7.97 20.51 5.60
C LYS A 471 9.33 21.18 5.43
N GLY A 472 9.91 21.04 4.25
CA GLY A 472 11.13 21.72 3.85
C GLY A 472 12.36 21.27 4.65
N LYS A 473 13.26 22.23 4.87
CA LYS A 473 14.53 21.99 5.57
C LYS A 473 14.35 22.13 7.07
N THR A 474 15.00 21.25 7.82
CA THR A 474 15.19 21.39 9.26
C THR A 474 16.66 21.25 9.61
N ARG A 475 17.11 21.92 10.67
CA ARG A 475 18.50 21.90 11.15
C ARG A 475 18.55 21.71 12.65
N ASP A 476 19.70 21.26 13.14
CA ASP A 476 20.02 21.31 14.56
C ASP A 476 20.19 22.77 15.00
N GLY A 477 19.29 23.26 15.85
CA GLY A 477 19.37 24.56 16.50
C GLY A 477 20.00 24.49 17.90
N GLY A 478 20.61 23.35 18.26
CA GLY A 478 21.22 23.07 19.55
C GLY A 478 20.18 22.73 20.61
N LYS A 479 19.37 23.71 21.04
CA LYS A 479 18.34 23.52 22.07
C LYS A 479 16.96 23.18 21.50
N ASP A 480 16.73 23.50 20.24
CA ASP A 480 15.47 23.29 19.51
C ASP A 480 15.78 22.95 18.05
N VAL A 481 14.77 22.50 17.30
CA VAL A 481 14.88 22.30 15.85
C VAL A 481 14.68 23.63 15.13
N SER A 482 15.57 23.97 14.19
CA SER A 482 15.40 25.12 13.32
C SER A 482 14.66 24.70 12.05
N PHE A 483 13.63 25.46 11.66
CA PHE A 483 12.76 25.18 10.52
C PHE A 483 13.00 26.18 9.39
N GLU A 484 12.83 25.74 8.14
CA GLU A 484 12.62 26.64 7.01
C GLU A 484 11.26 27.32 7.15
N GLU A 485 11.22 28.64 7.08
CA GLU A 485 9.99 29.42 7.26
C GLU A 485 9.62 30.19 6.00
N PRO A 486 8.33 30.51 5.79
CA PRO A 486 7.19 30.10 6.61
C PRO A 486 6.68 28.69 6.25
N GLN A 487 6.57 27.80 7.25
CA GLN A 487 6.16 26.40 7.01
C GLN A 487 4.81 26.26 6.29
N THR A 488 3.85 27.16 6.53
CA THR A 488 2.52 27.12 5.91
C THR A 488 2.53 27.38 4.41
N GLU A 489 3.55 28.06 3.87
CA GLU A 489 3.67 28.39 2.44
C GLU A 489 4.53 27.36 1.68
N ILE A 490 5.26 26.50 2.38
CA ILE A 490 6.05 25.43 1.75
C ILE A 490 5.11 24.40 1.13
N SER A 491 5.38 24.04 -0.13
CA SER A 491 4.59 23.05 -0.86
C SER A 491 4.55 21.69 -0.12
N PRO A 492 3.40 21.00 -0.14
CA PRO A 492 3.24 19.72 0.55
C PRO A 492 4.14 18.60 -0.01
N GLU A 493 4.57 18.70 -1.27
CA GLU A 493 5.53 17.77 -1.88
C GLU A 493 6.92 17.82 -1.23
N ARG A 494 7.21 18.89 -0.48
CA ARG A 494 8.42 19.02 0.36
C ARG A 494 8.20 18.52 1.79
N SER A 495 7.17 17.71 2.04
CA SER A 495 7.01 16.99 3.30
C SER A 495 8.24 16.14 3.60
N ARG A 496 8.69 16.18 4.86
CA ARG A 496 9.84 15.42 5.33
C ARG A 496 9.51 13.96 5.65
N LEU A 497 8.23 13.57 5.63
CA LEU A 497 7.81 12.18 5.65
C LEU A 497 6.77 11.92 4.58
N LYS A 498 7.18 11.12 3.60
CA LYS A 498 6.30 10.60 2.55
C LYS A 498 6.06 9.12 2.76
N VAL A 499 4.81 8.69 2.64
CA VAL A 499 4.41 7.27 2.59
C VAL A 499 3.78 7.05 1.22
N LEU A 500 4.47 6.30 0.37
CA LEU A 500 4.10 6.05 -1.01
C LEU A 500 3.79 4.56 -1.14
N TYR A 501 2.54 4.23 -1.42
CA TYR A 501 2.14 2.85 -1.60
C TYR A 501 2.80 2.25 -2.86
N ASP A 502 3.50 1.13 -2.67
CA ASP A 502 4.17 0.42 -3.76
C ASP A 502 3.46 -0.90 -4.07
N GLU A 503 2.71 -0.91 -5.17
CA GLU A 503 2.02 -2.10 -5.68
C GLU A 503 2.98 -3.22 -6.10
N SER A 504 4.22 -2.91 -6.48
CA SER A 504 5.17 -3.93 -6.92
C SER A 504 5.50 -4.92 -5.80
N MET A 505 5.40 -4.49 -4.54
CA MET A 505 5.71 -5.30 -3.37
C MET A 505 4.63 -6.33 -3.02
N ILE A 506 3.37 -6.09 -3.38
CA ILE A 506 2.28 -7.07 -3.22
C ILE A 506 2.20 -8.01 -4.44
N LEU A 507 2.66 -7.54 -5.60
CA LEU A 507 2.82 -8.36 -6.80
C LEU A 507 3.97 -9.35 -6.63
N HIS A 508 5.04 -8.94 -5.94
CA HIS A 508 6.24 -9.73 -5.69
C HIS A 508 6.53 -9.76 -4.18
N PRO A 509 5.68 -10.44 -3.37
CA PRO A 509 5.80 -10.42 -1.92
C PRO A 509 7.18 -10.93 -1.48
N PRO A 510 7.88 -10.17 -0.62
CA PRO A 510 9.08 -10.63 0.08
C PRO A 510 8.86 -11.98 0.76
N GLU A 511 9.92 -12.76 0.92
CA GLU A 511 9.83 -14.03 1.66
C GLU A 511 9.31 -13.78 3.07
N GLY A 512 8.34 -14.60 3.49
CA GLY A 512 7.88 -14.64 4.88
C GLY A 512 6.60 -13.85 5.15
N ILE A 513 6.09 -13.05 4.21
CA ILE A 513 4.77 -12.38 4.31
C ILE A 513 3.66 -13.11 3.54
N ASP A 514 4.02 -13.93 2.56
CA ASP A 514 3.10 -14.82 1.87
C ASP A 514 2.81 -16.02 2.77
N ARG A 515 1.63 -16.02 3.39
CA ARG A 515 1.21 -17.07 4.33
C ARG A 515 -0.12 -17.68 3.91
N PRO A 516 -0.44 -18.88 4.42
CA PRO A 516 -1.76 -19.45 4.27
C PRO A 516 -2.79 -18.50 4.85
N GLY A 517 -3.80 -18.12 4.06
CA GLY A 517 -4.76 -17.11 4.48
C GLY A 517 -5.91 -17.00 3.49
N PRO A 518 -6.94 -16.18 3.82
CA PRO A 518 -8.02 -15.90 2.90
C PRO A 518 -7.48 -15.22 1.65
N ILE A 519 -8.02 -15.59 0.49
CA ILE A 519 -7.71 -14.92 -0.77
C ILE A 519 -8.42 -13.57 -0.76
N ARG A 520 -7.64 -12.51 -0.95
CA ARG A 520 -8.14 -11.13 -0.98
C ARG A 520 -8.09 -10.60 -2.40
N ALA A 521 -9.12 -9.85 -2.77
CA ALA A 521 -9.19 -9.14 -4.03
C ALA A 521 -8.97 -7.63 -3.80
N LYS A 522 -8.02 -7.05 -4.53
CA LYS A 522 -7.81 -5.59 -4.60
C LYS A 522 -7.99 -5.13 -6.04
N VAL A 523 -8.82 -4.11 -6.26
CA VAL A 523 -8.94 -3.48 -7.58
C VAL A 523 -7.68 -2.66 -7.86
N LEU A 524 -7.01 -2.90 -8.99
CA LEU A 524 -5.84 -2.15 -9.43
C LEU A 524 -6.22 -1.07 -10.46
N SER A 525 -7.13 -1.38 -11.39
CA SER A 525 -7.60 -0.39 -12.36
C SER A 525 -8.97 -0.74 -12.91
N THR A 526 -9.71 0.29 -13.34
CA THR A 526 -10.93 0.16 -14.15
C THR A 526 -10.75 1.00 -15.40
N ARG A 527 -11.04 0.45 -16.57
CA ARG A 527 -10.90 1.08 -17.88
C ARG A 527 -12.19 0.92 -18.66
N TYR A 528 -12.58 1.98 -19.36
CA TYR A 528 -13.65 1.92 -20.35
C TYR A 528 -13.08 1.25 -21.61
N GLY A 529 -13.66 0.10 -21.97
CA GLY A 529 -13.46 -0.50 -23.29
C GLY A 529 -14.17 0.38 -24.32
N ARG A 530 -13.45 0.75 -25.38
CA ARG A 530 -14.07 1.42 -26.53
C ARG A 530 -14.78 0.43 -27.42
#